data_AF-A0A852JIQ8-F1
#
_entry.id   AF-A0A852JIQ8-F1
#
_cell.length_a   1.000
_cell.length_b   1.000
_cell.length_c   1.000
_cell.angle_alpha   90.00
_cell.angle_beta   90.00
_cell.angle_gamma   90.00
#
_symmetry.space_group_name_H-M   'P 1'
#
loop_
_entity.id
_entity.type
_entity.pdbx_description
1 polymer ?
#
loop_
_entity_poly.entity_id
_entity_poly.type
_entity_poly.pdbx_seq_one_letter_code
_entity_poly.pdbx_strand_id
1 'polypeptide(L)'
;LWALVATFHPCVVGIQGIADAYHQILLQIQLYRPTNFSPIINHVASFAAHMLQQGTAAQYFILLIITDGEITDLDQTRQAIVNASNLPMSIIIVGVGEASF
;
A
#
# COMPACT_ATOMS: atom_id res chain seq x y z
N LEU A 1 3.56 17.02 9.91
CA LEU A 1 2.92 17.76 11.01
C LEU A 1 2.94 19.23 10.59
N TRP A 2 1.95 19.86 9.98
CA TRP A 2 0.52 19.88 10.25
C TRP A 2 -0.26 20.28 8.99
N ALA A 3 -0.84 19.30 8.29
CA ALA A 3 -2.01 19.50 7.44
C ALA A 3 -2.59 18.11 7.17
N LEU A 4 -3.86 17.91 7.48
CA LEU A 4 -4.64 16.69 7.22
C LEU A 4 -4.39 15.51 8.18
N VAL A 5 -4.42 15.79 9.49
CA VAL A 5 -4.99 14.84 10.46
C VAL A 5 -6.42 15.30 10.75
N ALA A 6 -7.34 14.97 9.85
CA ALA A 6 -8.77 14.86 10.11
C ALA A 6 -9.42 14.16 8.90
N THR A 7 -9.96 12.96 9.13
CA THR A 7 -10.89 12.22 8.26
C THR A 7 -10.40 11.65 6.91
N PHE A 8 -9.27 10.93 6.87
CA PHE A 8 -9.18 9.80 5.94
C PHE A 8 -9.20 8.53 6.75
N HIS A 9 -10.39 7.94 6.92
CA HIS A 9 -10.45 6.50 7.09
C HIS A 9 -9.91 5.94 5.75
N PRO A 10 -8.76 5.22 5.72
CA PRO A 10 -8.24 4.65 4.48
C PRO A 10 -9.13 3.52 3.93
N CYS A 11 -10.26 3.26 4.59
CA CYS A 11 -11.26 2.30 4.22
C CYS A 11 -12.42 3.00 3.50
N VAL A 12 -12.71 2.53 2.30
CA VAL A 12 -13.85 2.97 1.48
C VAL A 12 -14.75 1.78 1.20
N VAL A 13 -16.02 2.04 0.90
CA VAL A 13 -16.99 0.98 0.60
C VAL A 13 -16.94 0.64 -0.89
N GLY A 14 -16.52 -0.59 -1.19
CA GLY A 14 -16.51 -1.13 -2.54
C GLY A 14 -15.52 -0.43 -3.49
N ILE A 15 -15.48 -0.92 -4.73
CA ILE A 15 -14.57 -0.43 -5.77
C ILE A 15 -14.87 1.03 -6.15
N GLN A 16 -16.15 1.41 -6.18
CA GLN A 16 -16.54 2.79 -6.48
C GLN A 16 -15.95 3.78 -5.46
N GLY A 17 -15.97 3.42 -4.17
CA GLY A 17 -15.36 4.25 -3.14
C GLY A 17 -13.84 4.43 -3.32
N ILE A 18 -13.15 3.43 -3.90
CA ILE A 18 -11.72 3.54 -4.23
C ILE A 18 -11.53 4.56 -5.36
N ALA A 19 -12.32 4.45 -6.44
CA ALA A 19 -12.26 5.38 -7.56
C ALA A 19 -12.59 6.82 -7.13
N ASP A 20 -13.63 7.00 -6.33
CA ASP A 20 -14.06 8.30 -5.83
C ASP A 20 -12.97 8.94 -4.96
N ALA A 21 -12.40 8.19 -4.01
CA ALA A 21 -11.31 8.68 -3.15
C ALA A 21 -10.05 9.03 -3.96
N TYR A 22 -9.71 8.20 -4.94
CA TYR A 22 -8.59 8.46 -5.85
C TYR A 22 -8.79 9.77 -6.63
N HIS A 23 -9.97 9.98 -7.24
CA HIS A 23 -10.27 11.20 -7.98
C HIS A 23 -10.27 12.46 -7.11
N GLN A 24 -10.76 12.36 -5.86
CA GLN A 24 -10.80 13.48 -4.93
C GLN A 24 -9.39 13.96 -4.54
N ILE A 25 -8.47 13.04 -4.27
CA ILE A 25 -7.14 13.38 -3.76
C ILE A 25 -6.17 13.79 -4.88
N LEU A 26 -6.38 13.32 -6.11
CA LEU A 26 -5.49 13.57 -7.24
C LEU A 26 -5.33 15.06 -7.58
N LEU A 27 -6.36 15.87 -7.33
CA LEU A 27 -6.32 17.33 -7.51
C LEU A 27 -5.60 18.07 -6.38
N GLN A 28 -5.36 17.41 -5.26
CA GLN A 28 -4.85 18.01 -4.02
C GLN A 28 -3.40 17.61 -3.70
N ILE A 29 -2.88 16.58 -4.36
CA ILE A 29 -1.53 16.06 -4.12
C ILE A 29 -0.57 16.50 -5.21
N GLN A 30 0.68 16.73 -4.80
CA GLN A 30 1.79 16.69 -5.72
C GLN A 30 2.43 15.30 -5.63
N LEU A 31 2.51 14.62 -6.77
CA LEU A 31 3.27 13.38 -6.88
C LEU A 31 4.74 13.71 -6.63
N TYR A 32 5.33 13.05 -5.63
CA TYR A 32 6.72 13.24 -5.26
C TYR A 32 7.49 11.93 -5.39
N ARG A 33 8.77 12.05 -5.74
CA ARG A 33 9.76 10.97 -5.75
C ARG A 33 10.65 11.13 -4.52
N PRO A 34 11.07 10.06 -3.83
CA PRO A 34 11.33 8.73 -4.39
C PRO A 34 10.14 7.76 -4.33
N THR A 35 10.17 6.75 -5.19
CA THR A 35 9.19 5.65 -5.23
C THR A 35 9.62 4.57 -4.25
N ASN A 36 9.20 4.69 -2.99
CA ASN A 36 9.58 3.77 -1.92
C ASN A 36 8.43 2.84 -1.53
N PHE A 37 8.61 1.53 -1.66
CA PHE A 37 7.54 0.54 -1.37
C PHE A 37 7.64 -0.06 0.03
N SER A 38 8.82 -0.07 0.64
CA SER A 38 9.00 -0.65 1.97
C SER A 38 8.00 -0.10 3.02
N PRO A 39 7.69 1.22 3.08
CA PRO A 39 6.75 1.74 4.06
C PRO A 39 5.33 1.16 3.94
N ILE A 40 4.78 1.07 2.72
CA ILE A 40 3.41 0.59 2.52
C ILE A 40 3.30 -0.92 2.72
N ILE A 41 4.32 -1.70 2.32
CA ILE A 41 4.38 -3.14 2.57
C ILE A 41 4.38 -3.42 4.07
N ASN A 42 5.25 -2.74 4.83
CA ASN A 42 5.32 -2.90 6.28
C ASN A 42 4.01 -2.48 6.98
N HIS A 43 3.34 -1.45 6.45
CA HIS A 43 2.05 -1.00 6.99
C HIS A 43 0.95 -2.06 6.82
N VAL A 44 0.81 -2.67 5.64
CA VAL A 44 -0.18 -3.76 5.44
C VAL A 44 0.22 -5.03 6.20
N ALA A 45 1.52 -5.33 6.26
CA ALA A 45 2.04 -6.44 7.03
C ALA A 45 1.69 -6.33 8.52
N SER A 46 1.71 -5.13 9.11
CA SER A 46 1.33 -4.98 10.53
C SER A 46 -0.13 -5.35 10.76
N PHE A 47 -1.06 -4.97 9.87
CA PHE A 47 -2.47 -5.39 9.96
C PHE A 47 -2.60 -6.91 9.84
N ALA A 48 -1.94 -7.52 8.85
CA ALA A 48 -1.98 -8.96 8.66
C ALA A 48 -1.41 -9.72 9.87
N ALA A 49 -0.33 -9.23 10.48
CA ALA A 49 0.25 -9.78 11.70
C ALA A 49 -0.67 -9.62 12.92
N HIS A 50 -1.33 -8.48 13.07
CA HIS A 50 -2.29 -8.25 14.17
C HIS A 50 -3.47 -9.23 14.08
N MET A 51 -3.97 -9.54 12.89
CA MET A 51 -5.09 -10.49 12.72
C MET A 51 -4.72 -11.92 13.13
N LEU A 52 -3.47 -12.35 12.90
CA LEU A 52 -3.01 -13.67 13.37
C LEU A 52 -3.05 -13.79 14.90
N GLN A 53 -2.88 -12.69 15.64
CA GLN A 53 -2.89 -12.71 17.11
C GLN A 53 -4.29 -12.67 17.72
N GLN A 54 -5.30 -12.16 17.00
CA GLN A 54 -6.65 -12.00 17.54
C GLN A 54 -7.51 -13.27 17.49
N GLY A 55 -7.03 -14.35 16.84
CA GLY A 55 -7.73 -15.64 16.81
C GLY A 55 -9.08 -15.63 16.08
N THR A 56 -9.39 -14.54 15.36
CA THR A 56 -10.56 -14.42 14.48
C THR A 56 -10.32 -15.17 13.16
N ALA A 57 -11.38 -15.42 12.40
CA ALA A 57 -11.25 -16.02 11.06
C ALA A 57 -10.18 -15.26 10.26
N ALA A 58 -9.17 -15.98 9.77
CA ALA A 58 -7.99 -15.37 9.15
C ALA A 58 -8.40 -14.47 7.98
N GLN A 59 -8.29 -13.16 8.19
CA GLN A 59 -8.44 -12.17 7.12
C GLN A 59 -7.20 -12.24 6.24
N TYR A 60 -7.43 -12.41 4.93
CA TYR A 60 -6.37 -12.41 3.93
C TYR A 60 -6.31 -11.05 3.25
N PHE A 61 -5.13 -10.44 3.22
CA PHE A 61 -4.93 -9.10 2.67
C PHE A 61 -4.32 -9.15 1.27
N ILE A 62 -4.76 -8.28 0.36
CA ILE A 62 -4.12 -8.09 -0.94
C ILE A 62 -3.69 -6.63 -1.03
N LEU A 63 -2.38 -6.40 -1.09
CA LEU A 63 -1.81 -5.08 -1.35
C LEU A 63 -1.56 -4.95 -2.86
N LEU A 64 -2.33 -4.08 -3.51
CA LEU A 64 -2.14 -3.69 -4.91
C LEU A 64 -1.38 -2.35 -4.96
N ILE A 65 -0.19 -2.35 -5.57
CA ILE A 65 0.63 -1.15 -5.80
C ILE A 65 0.62 -0.88 -7.31
N ILE A 66 0.23 0.33 -7.71
CA ILE A 66 0.28 0.79 -9.11
C ILE A 66 1.35 1.88 -9.19
N THR A 67 2.32 1.74 -10.10
CA THR A 67 3.44 2.68 -10.22
C THR A 67 3.84 2.90 -11.68
N ASP A 68 4.36 4.08 -12.00
CA ASP A 68 4.92 4.43 -13.31
C ASP A 68 6.46 4.60 -13.27
N GLY A 69 7.12 4.15 -12.21
CA GLY A 69 8.55 4.36 -12.03
C GLY A 69 9.26 3.28 -11.23
N GLU A 70 10.58 3.34 -11.27
CA GLU A 70 11.48 2.39 -10.63
C GLU A 70 11.47 2.49 -9.10
N ILE A 71 11.56 1.35 -8.44
CA ILE A 71 11.64 1.24 -6.98
C ILE A 71 12.99 1.82 -6.53
N THR A 72 12.95 2.86 -5.69
CA THR A 72 14.16 3.54 -5.22
C THR A 72 14.74 2.90 -3.95
N ASP A 73 13.92 2.19 -3.17
CA ASP A 73 14.31 1.52 -1.92
C ASP A 73 14.35 -0.01 -2.06
N LEU A 74 14.97 -0.51 -3.14
CA LEU A 74 14.89 -1.93 -3.51
C LEU A 74 15.32 -2.90 -2.40
N ASP A 75 16.40 -2.60 -1.67
CA ASP A 75 16.89 -3.44 -0.58
C ASP A 75 15.90 -3.48 0.59
N GLN A 76 15.33 -2.33 0.98
CA GLN A 76 14.34 -2.22 2.05
C GLN A 76 13.02 -2.87 1.65
N THR A 77 12.64 -2.75 0.37
CA THR A 77 11.46 -3.38 -0.21
C THR A 77 11.61 -4.90 -0.21
N ARG A 78 12.77 -5.42 -0.61
CA ARG A 78 13.09 -6.84 -0.53
C ARG A 78 12.98 -7.37 0.89
N GLN A 79 13.55 -6.66 1.87
CA GLN A 79 13.45 -7.06 3.27
C GLN A 79 12.01 -7.05 3.77
N ALA A 80 11.21 -6.04 3.39
CA ALA A 80 9.79 -5.97 3.75
C ALA A 80 8.99 -7.14 3.17
N ILE A 81 9.25 -7.53 1.92
CA ILE A 81 8.62 -8.71 1.29
C ILE A 81 9.00 -10.00 2.02
N VAL A 82 10.29 -10.19 2.34
CA VAL A 82 10.75 -11.36 3.09
C VAL A 82 10.10 -11.42 4.47
N ASN A 83 9.99 -10.29 5.17
CA ASN A 83 9.34 -10.24 6.48
C ASN A 83 7.83 -10.56 6.38
N ALA A 84 7.18 -10.10 5.30
CA ALA A 84 5.75 -10.31 5.07
C ALA A 84 5.40 -11.72 4.55
N SER A 85 6.38 -12.51 4.09
CA SER A 85 6.12 -13.78 3.38
C SER A 85 5.41 -14.85 4.22
N ASN A 86 5.44 -14.73 5.55
CA ASN A 86 4.80 -15.64 6.49
C ASN A 86 3.44 -15.12 6.99
N LEU A 87 2.96 -13.99 6.46
CA LEU A 87 1.69 -13.38 6.85
C LEU A 87 0.58 -13.73 5.85
N PRO A 88 -0.70 -13.66 6.24
CA PRO A 88 -1.83 -13.90 5.36
C PRO A 88 -2.04 -12.71 4.40
N MET A 89 -1.07 -12.46 3.53
CA MET A 89 -1.17 -11.40 2.54
C MET A 89 -0.47 -11.72 1.21
N SER A 90 -0.96 -11.13 0.13
CA SER A 90 -0.32 -11.07 -1.17
C SER A 90 0.03 -9.63 -1.54
N ILE A 91 1.11 -9.46 -2.29
CA ILE A 91 1.54 -8.16 -2.84
C ILE A 91 1.51 -8.28 -4.36
N ILE A 92 0.79 -7.39 -5.02
CA ILE A 92 0.70 -7.28 -6.48
C ILE A 92 1.22 -5.90 -6.86
N ILE A 93 2.25 -5.85 -7.70
CA ILE A 93 2.83 -4.61 -8.21
C ILE A 93 2.52 -4.53 -9.70
N VAL A 94 1.87 -3.45 -10.12
CA VAL A 94 1.51 -3.18 -11.51
C VAL A 94 2.27 -1.94 -11.98
N GLY A 95 3.22 -2.14 -12.87
CA GLY A 95 3.87 -1.07 -13.62
C GLY A 95 2.94 -0.54 -14.72
N VAL A 96 2.80 0.78 -14.83
CA VAL A 96 2.03 1.47 -15.88
C VAL A 96 2.88 2.51 -16.59
N GLY A 97 2.65 2.73 -17.89
CA GLY A 97 3.44 3.67 -18.68
C GLY A 97 4.73 3.07 -19.25
N GLU A 98 5.66 3.94 -19.62
CA GLU A 98 6.83 3.60 -20.46
C GLU A 98 8.14 3.44 -19.67
N ALA A 99 8.07 3.36 -18.34
CA ALA A 99 9.27 3.18 -17.51
C ALA A 99 9.87 1.78 -17.68
N SER A 100 11.15 1.65 -17.34
CA SER A 100 11.81 0.35 -17.17
C SER A 100 11.39 -0.22 -15.81
N PHE A 101 10.90 -1.46 -15.78
CA PHE A 101 10.40 -2.14 -14.58
C PHE A 101 11.21 -3.39 -14.28
#